data_AF-A0A1H4YLK7-F1
#
_entry.id   AF-A0A1H4YLK7-F1
#
_cell.length_a   1.000
_cell.length_b   1.000
_cell.length_c   1.000
_cell.angle_alpha   90.00
_cell.angle_beta   90.00
_cell.angle_gamma   90.00
#
_symmetry.space_group_name_H-M   'P 1'
#
loop_
_entity.id
_entity.type
_entity.pdbx_description
1 polymer ?
#
loop_
_entity_poly.entity_id
_entity_poly.type
_entity_poly.pdbx_seq_one_letter_code
_entity_poly.pdbx_strand_id
1 'polypeptide(L)' 'MPSESTQEPIDLTSPENFEKGERVYDRIESGQCTDVKAELDAAYGFGPEQD' A
#
# COMPACT_ATOMS: atom_id res chain seq x y z
N MET A 1 -24.28 -8.52 -14.29
CA MET A 1 -23.20 -9.27 -13.62
C MET A 1 -22.32 -8.22 -12.97
N PRO A 2 -22.13 -8.21 -11.64
CA PRO A 2 -21.30 -7.20 -11.00
C PRO A 2 -19.86 -7.40 -11.49
N SER A 3 -19.21 -6.32 -11.92
CA SER A 3 -17.77 -6.31 -12.18
C SER A 3 -17.08 -6.47 -10.83
N GLU A 4 -16.72 -7.70 -10.51
CA GLU A 4 -15.87 -8.03 -9.38
C GLU A 4 -14.48 -7.48 -9.74
N SER A 5 -14.17 -6.26 -9.29
CA SER A 5 -12.82 -5.70 -9.40
C SER A 5 -11.88 -6.64 -8.65
N THR A 6 -11.31 -7.58 -9.39
CA THR A 6 -10.38 -8.57 -8.88
C THR A 6 -9.10 -7.80 -8.60
N GLN A 7 -8.96 -7.24 -7.39
CA GLN A 7 -7.68 -6.72 -6.94
C GLN A 7 -6.71 -7.91 -6.97
N GLU A 8 -5.85 -7.97 -7.99
CA GLU A 8 -4.81 -8.98 -8.05
C GLU A 8 -4.02 -8.92 -6.74
N PRO A 9 -3.75 -10.07 -6.10
CA PRO A 9 -3.00 -10.08 -4.86
C PRO A 9 -1.65 -9.42 -5.09
N ILE A 10 -1.40 -8.31 -4.39
CA ILE A 10 -0.14 -7.60 -4.54
C ILE A 10 0.98 -8.48 -4.04
N ASP A 11 1.94 -8.74 -4.93
CA ASP A 11 3.13 -9.49 -4.58
C ASP A 11 4.07 -8.62 -3.73
N LEU A 12 3.97 -8.79 -2.42
CA LEU A 12 4.83 -8.10 -1.45
C LEU A 12 6.29 -8.56 -1.47
N THR A 13 6.63 -9.61 -2.23
CA THR A 13 7.99 -10.14 -2.36
C THR A 13 8.75 -9.59 -3.55
N SER A 14 8.05 -8.94 -4.48
CA SER A 14 8.67 -8.24 -5.60
C SER A 14 9.55 -7.08 -5.12
N PRO A 15 10.72 -6.82 -5.74
CA PRO A 15 11.64 -5.76 -5.31
C PRO A 15 10.98 -4.37 -5.21
N GLU A 16 10.13 -4.02 -6.19
CA GLU A 16 9.40 -2.75 -6.22
C GLU A 16 8.45 -2.58 -5.03
N ASN A 17 7.80 -3.67 -4.62
CA ASN A 17 6.86 -3.67 -3.51
C ASN A 17 7.59 -3.73 -2.16
N PHE A 18 8.71 -4.43 -2.09
CA PHE A 18 9.58 -4.41 -0.93
C PHE A 18 10.09 -2.99 -0.64
N GLU A 19 10.58 -2.25 -1.64
CA GLU A 19 11.01 -0.85 -1.48
C GLU A 19 9.88 0.07 -1.01
N LYS A 20 8.65 -0.13 -1.50
CA LYS A 20 7.46 0.61 -1.05
C LYS A 20 7.15 0.33 0.42
N GLY A 21 7.16 -0.95 0.82
CA GLY A 21 6.97 -1.36 2.20
C GLY A 21 8.04 -0.80 3.14
N GLU A 22 9.31 -0.81 2.71
CA GLU A 22 10.43 -0.28 3.48
C GLU A 22 10.28 1.22 3.77
N ARG A 23 9.85 2.01 2.77
CA ARG A 23 9.58 3.46 2.98
C ARG A 23 8.44 3.72 3.96
N VAL A 24 7.41 2.89 3.94
CA VAL A 24 6.31 3.01 4.91
C VAL A 24 6.83 2.61 6.30
N TYR A 25 7.61 1.55 6.40
CA TYR A 25 8.21 1.12 7.66
C TYR A 25 9.13 2.18 8.28
N ASP A 26 9.98 2.84 7.48
CA ASP A 26 10.86 3.93 7.93
C ASP A 26 10.05 5.12 8.48
N ARG A 27 8.90 5.46 7.86
CA ARG A 27 7.96 6.47 8.39
C ARG A 27 7.31 6.04 9.71
N ILE A 28 7.03 4.75 9.87
CA ILE A 28 6.47 4.19 11.10
C ILE A 28 7.51 4.29 12.21
N GLU A 29 8.73 3.85 11.94
CA GLU A 29 9.83 3.85 12.90
C GLU A 29 10.23 5.28 13.32
N SER A 30 10.24 6.23 12.38
CA SER A 30 10.51 7.65 12.66
C SER A 30 9.37 8.38 13.40
N GLY A 31 8.24 7.71 13.65
CA GLY A 31 7.07 8.30 14.30
C GLY A 31 6.34 9.35 13.45
N GLN A 32 6.63 9.40 12.15
CA GLN A 32 5.96 10.29 11.19
C GLN A 32 4.68 9.66 10.62
N CYS A 33 4.54 8.34 10.75
CA CYS A 33 3.34 7.61 10.33
C CYS A 33 2.21 7.79 11.34
N THR A 34 1.15 8.47 10.92
CA THR A 34 -0.08 8.63 11.73
C THR A 34 -1.03 7.44 11.55
N ASP A 35 -1.08 6.88 10.34
CA ASP A 35 -1.90 5.72 10.01
C ASP A 35 -1.14 4.77 9.07
N VAL A 36 -0.67 3.66 9.66
CA VAL A 36 0.07 2.60 8.97
C VAL A 36 -0.70 2.07 7.77
N LYS A 37 -2.01 1.85 7.96
CA LYS A 37 -2.85 1.23 6.96
C LYS A 37 -3.05 2.18 5.79
N ALA A 38 -3.27 3.46 6.06
CA ALA A 38 -3.39 4.47 5.00
C ALA A 38 -2.09 4.67 4.20
N GLU A 39 -0.93 4.65 4.86
CA GLU A 39 0.38 4.76 4.18
C GLU A 39 0.67 3.54 3.29
N LEU A 40 0.37 2.33 3.77
CA LEU A 40 0.45 1.11 2.97
C LEU A 40 -0.56 1.14 1.82
N ASP A 41 -1.83 1.45 2.09
CA ASP A 41 -2.86 1.50 1.06
C ASP A 41 -2.53 2.56 -0.02
N ALA A 42 -1.91 3.70 0.35
CA ALA A 42 -1.39 4.68 -0.61
C ALA A 42 -0.16 4.18 -1.39
N ALA A 43 0.79 3.53 -0.72
CA ALA A 43 2.02 3.02 -1.35
C ALA A 43 1.73 1.91 -2.37
N TYR A 44 0.72 1.09 -2.08
CA TYR A 44 0.32 -0.05 -2.88
C TYR A 44 -0.88 0.23 -3.81
N GLY A 45 -1.49 1.41 -3.72
CA GLY A 45 -2.60 1.81 -4.58
C GLY A 45 -3.96 1.17 -4.21
N PHE A 46 -4.11 0.73 -2.96
CA PHE A 46 -5.39 0.26 -2.40
C PHE A 46 -6.31 1.39 -1.90
N GLY A 47 -5.90 2.66 -2.04
CA GLY A 47 -6.76 3.81 -1.76
C GLY A 47 -7.97 3.88 -2.70
N PRO A 48 -9.11 4.47 -2.25
CA PRO A 48 -10.27 4.59 -3.10
C PRO A 48 -9.87 5.36 -4.36
N GLU A 49 -10.25 4.80 -5.49
CA GLU A 49 -10.32 5.44 -6.79
C GLU A 49 -10.55 6.95 -6.60
N GLN A 50 -9.55 7.78 -6.93
CA GLN A 50 -9.75 9.22 -7.01
C GLN A 50 -10.52 9.49 -8.29
N ASP A 51 -11.85 9.51 -8.18
CA ASP A 51 -12.77 10.20 -9.10
C ASP A 51 -13.38 11.41 -8.39
#